data_AF-A0A660M972-F1
#
_entry.id   AF-A0A660M972-F1
#
_cell.length_a   1.000
_cell.length_b   1.000
_cell.length_c   1.000
_cell.angle_alpha   90.00
_cell.angle_beta   90.00
_cell.angle_gamma   90.00
#
_symmetry.space_group_name_H-M   'P 1'
#
loop_
_entity.id
_entity.type
_entity.pdbx_description
1 polymer ?
#
loop_
_entity_poly.entity_id
_entity_poly.type
_entity_poly.pdbx_seq_one_letter_code
_entity_poly.pdbx_strand_id
1 'polypeptide(L)'
;MTDIYMLARYTGAESTFSRERNMPQCQRNSEHRGYNNAAETSSSPHPSTVKSIGYAARVQSEDTPSQQQEYAKPPKEIERKFIIDPTSDTFVREVLAGKSLDDFDHTTLRQGYLAIRDDGSEERIRSFGDMYFEHTMKSGGDLVRDEENTPLSRENFAALWPRTVGARVEKTRYQIPYQGVVLELDIYHGQLAGLCVGEVEFSGEDETAARAAANAFGTPAWVQHDVTTDGRFKNKRLATNSTIPVFYEQ
;
A
#
# COMPACT_ATOMS: atom_id res chain seq x y z
N MET A 1 9.12 -33.94 26.81
CA MET A 1 9.79 -34.26 25.53
C MET A 1 8.77 -33.97 24.47
N THR A 2 8.80 -32.76 23.94
CA THR A 2 7.75 -32.22 23.09
C THR A 2 8.32 -32.02 21.70
N ASP A 3 7.50 -32.41 20.74
CA ASP A 3 7.77 -32.78 19.36
C ASP A 3 8.41 -31.68 18.51
N ILE A 4 9.44 -32.04 17.71
CA ILE A 4 10.26 -31.16 16.87
C ILE A 4 9.63 -30.95 15.47
N TYR A 5 8.37 -31.37 15.25
CA TYR A 5 7.80 -31.50 13.90
C TYR A 5 6.97 -30.32 13.34
N MET A 6 6.90 -29.16 14.01
CA MET A 6 6.09 -28.01 13.52
C MET A 6 6.86 -26.94 12.73
N LEU A 7 8.18 -27.05 12.53
CA LEU A 7 8.96 -26.04 11.76
C LEU A 7 9.21 -26.39 10.28
N ALA A 8 8.78 -27.56 9.80
CA ALA A 8 9.17 -28.05 8.47
C ALA A 8 8.19 -27.74 7.32
N ARG A 9 7.17 -26.89 7.50
CA ARG A 9 6.13 -26.66 6.48
C ARG A 9 6.26 -25.37 5.66
N TYR A 10 7.24 -24.51 5.93
CA TYR A 10 7.37 -23.21 5.25
C TYR A 10 8.55 -23.10 4.26
N THR A 11 9.06 -24.23 3.77
CA THR A 11 10.01 -24.24 2.63
C THR A 11 9.48 -25.16 1.54
N GLY A 12 8.76 -24.59 0.57
CA GLY A 12 8.14 -25.33 -0.53
C GLY A 12 8.38 -24.64 -1.85
N ALA A 13 9.59 -24.76 -2.39
CA ALA A 13 9.87 -24.56 -3.80
C ALA A 13 9.83 -25.94 -4.47
N GLU A 14 8.76 -26.26 -5.21
CA GLU A 14 8.83 -27.16 -6.36
C GLU A 14 7.76 -26.75 -7.40
N SER A 15 8.24 -26.54 -8.63
CA SER A 15 7.46 -26.28 -9.81
C SER A 15 7.02 -27.60 -10.44
N THR A 16 5.73 -27.75 -10.75
CA THR A 16 5.31 -28.59 -11.87
C THR A 16 4.11 -27.99 -12.62
N PHE A 17 4.26 -28.00 -13.93
CA PHE A 17 3.37 -27.51 -14.96
C PHE A 17 2.40 -28.63 -15.35
N SER A 18 1.08 -28.41 -15.30
CA SER A 18 0.10 -28.95 -16.29
C SER A 18 -1.36 -28.55 -16.03
N ARG A 19 -1.92 -27.93 -17.08
CA ARG A 19 -3.27 -28.06 -17.68
C ARG A 19 -4.55 -27.73 -16.88
N GLU A 20 -5.15 -26.60 -17.30
CA GLU A 20 -6.55 -26.36 -17.70
C GLU A 20 -7.69 -27.08 -16.93
N ARG A 21 -8.57 -26.27 -16.33
CA ARG A 21 -9.99 -26.12 -16.77
C ARG A 21 -10.78 -25.07 -15.95
N ASN A 22 -11.64 -24.35 -16.67
CA ASN A 22 -12.85 -23.60 -16.28
C ASN A 22 -12.74 -22.24 -15.58
N MET A 23 -12.65 -21.20 -16.42
CA MET A 23 -13.19 -19.86 -16.17
C MET A 23 -14.69 -19.78 -16.53
N PRO A 24 -15.54 -19.08 -15.77
CA PRO A 24 -16.82 -18.61 -16.26
C PRO A 24 -16.66 -17.31 -17.08
N GLN A 25 -17.26 -17.32 -18.28
CA GLN A 25 -17.26 -16.25 -19.27
C GLN A 25 -18.10 -15.04 -18.82
N CYS A 26 -17.53 -13.84 -18.95
CA CYS A 26 -18.30 -12.59 -18.96
C CYS A 26 -18.96 -12.42 -20.34
N GLN A 27 -20.28 -12.45 -20.38
CA GLN A 27 -21.07 -12.35 -21.60
C GLN A 27 -21.03 -10.92 -22.16
N ARG A 28 -20.81 -10.85 -23.47
CA ARG A 28 -21.05 -9.68 -24.32
C ARG A 28 -22.55 -9.41 -24.37
N ASN A 29 -22.95 -8.14 -24.32
CA ASN A 29 -24.14 -7.70 -25.03
C ASN A 29 -23.78 -6.59 -26.01
N SER A 30 -24.28 -6.79 -27.22
CA SER A 30 -24.08 -6.06 -28.45
C SER A 30 -25.37 -5.32 -28.81
N GLU A 31 -25.30 -4.01 -29.07
CA GLU A 31 -26.30 -3.28 -29.87
C GLU A 31 -25.54 -2.16 -30.62
N HIS A 32 -25.18 -2.32 -31.90
CA HIS A 32 -25.96 -2.02 -33.12
C HIS A 32 -26.48 -0.58 -33.27
N ARG A 33 -25.73 0.26 -34.01
CA ARG A 33 -26.14 1.33 -34.95
C ARG A 33 -24.84 1.99 -35.43
N GLY A 34 -24.48 2.11 -36.71
CA GLY A 34 -25.23 2.18 -37.95
C GLY A 34 -24.63 3.36 -38.72
N TYR A 35 -23.59 3.12 -39.52
CA TYR A 35 -22.97 4.11 -40.40
C TYR A 35 -23.79 4.23 -41.70
N ASN A 36 -24.03 5.46 -42.16
CA ASN A 36 -24.26 5.76 -43.57
C ASN A 36 -23.66 7.13 -43.93
N ASN A 37 -22.88 7.14 -45.00
CA ASN A 37 -22.27 8.28 -45.68
C ASN A 37 -23.20 8.83 -46.76
N ALA A 38 -23.13 10.14 -47.03
CA ALA A 38 -23.19 10.81 -48.34
C ALA A 38 -23.06 12.34 -48.09
N ALA A 39 -21.95 13.00 -48.41
CA ALA A 39 -21.58 13.53 -49.73
C ALA A 39 -22.52 14.63 -50.25
N GLU A 40 -22.04 15.89 -50.28
CA GLU A 40 -21.85 16.71 -51.50
C GLU A 40 -21.83 18.25 -51.26
N THR A 41 -20.67 18.83 -51.59
CA THR A 41 -20.42 20.07 -52.37
C THR A 41 -21.12 21.42 -52.08
N SER A 42 -20.25 22.40 -51.80
CA SER A 42 -20.05 23.64 -52.60
C SER A 42 -20.97 24.87 -52.44
N SER A 43 -20.28 26.01 -52.25
CA SER A 43 -20.56 27.40 -52.68
C SER A 43 -21.27 28.38 -51.73
N SER A 44 -20.48 29.35 -51.25
CA SER A 44 -20.79 30.73 -50.84
C SER A 44 -21.68 31.47 -51.87
N PRO A 45 -22.36 32.63 -51.58
CA PRO A 45 -21.85 33.77 -50.78
C PRO A 45 -22.88 34.57 -49.92
N HIS A 46 -22.34 35.50 -49.13
CA HIS A 46 -23.05 36.55 -48.37
C HIS A 46 -23.99 37.42 -49.23
N PRO A 47 -25.04 38.03 -48.62
CA PRO A 47 -24.91 39.46 -48.31
C PRO A 47 -25.55 39.93 -46.98
N SER A 48 -25.08 41.12 -46.58
CA SER A 48 -25.51 42.04 -45.53
C SER A 48 -27.00 42.36 -45.46
N THR A 49 -27.55 42.61 -44.25
CA THR A 49 -28.07 43.93 -43.79
C THR A 49 -28.87 43.81 -42.47
N VAL A 50 -28.66 44.82 -41.64
CA VAL A 50 -29.15 45.13 -40.28
C VAL A 50 -30.68 45.23 -40.15
N LYS A 51 -31.24 44.76 -39.02
CA LYS A 51 -32.26 45.49 -38.23
C LYS A 51 -32.11 45.22 -36.73
N SER A 52 -31.91 46.30 -35.97
CA SER A 52 -31.86 46.31 -34.51
C SER A 52 -33.25 46.16 -33.90
N ILE A 53 -33.39 45.29 -32.90
CA ILE A 53 -34.46 45.36 -31.91
C ILE A 53 -33.76 45.17 -30.55
N GLY A 54 -33.77 46.25 -29.76
CA GLY A 54 -33.15 46.27 -28.44
C GLY A 54 -33.94 45.45 -27.44
N TYR A 55 -33.22 44.65 -26.65
CA TYR A 55 -33.69 44.14 -25.36
C TYR A 55 -32.71 44.64 -24.30
N ALA A 56 -33.18 45.56 -23.46
CA ALA A 56 -32.48 45.98 -22.26
C ALA A 56 -32.76 44.95 -21.16
N ALA A 57 -31.82 44.05 -20.90
CA ALA A 57 -31.83 43.20 -19.72
C ALA A 57 -31.11 43.92 -18.57
N ARG A 58 -31.87 44.29 -17.53
CA ARG A 58 -31.33 44.77 -16.25
C ARG A 58 -30.59 43.59 -15.60
N VAL A 59 -29.29 43.76 -15.35
CA VAL A 59 -28.50 42.87 -14.51
C VAL A 59 -28.76 43.29 -13.06
N GLN A 60 -29.50 42.47 -12.31
CA GLN A 60 -29.48 42.52 -10.85
C GLN A 60 -28.34 41.60 -10.39
N SER A 61 -27.29 42.19 -9.83
CA SER A 61 -26.21 41.48 -9.16
C SER A 61 -26.68 41.01 -7.79
N GLU A 62 -27.03 39.73 -7.68
CA GLU A 62 -27.17 39.07 -6.38
C GLU A 62 -25.80 38.50 -6.00
N ASP A 63 -25.13 39.17 -5.06
CA ASP A 63 -23.91 38.68 -4.42
C ASP A 63 -24.24 37.43 -3.60
N THR A 64 -23.99 36.25 -4.18
CA THR A 64 -23.99 34.98 -3.45
C THR A 64 -22.64 34.83 -2.77
N PRO A 65 -22.55 34.70 -1.43
CA PRO A 65 -21.28 34.47 -0.77
C PRO A 65 -20.74 33.10 -1.19
N SER A 66 -19.50 33.08 -1.69
CA SER A 66 -18.78 31.86 -1.99
C SER A 66 -18.66 31.01 -0.73
N GLN A 67 -19.36 29.87 -0.71
CA GLN A 67 -19.15 28.85 0.32
C GLN A 67 -17.71 28.37 0.19
N GLN A 68 -16.87 28.76 1.15
CA GLN A 68 -15.56 28.17 1.32
C GLN A 68 -15.77 26.69 1.60
N GLN A 69 -15.45 25.83 0.63
CA GLN A 69 -15.28 24.41 0.89
C GLN A 69 -14.18 24.28 1.93
N GLU A 70 -14.56 24.02 3.18
CA GLU A 70 -13.65 23.67 4.25
C GLU A 70 -12.99 22.35 3.85
N TYR A 71 -11.76 22.43 3.33
CA TYR A 71 -10.96 21.25 3.03
C TYR A 71 -10.74 20.51 4.34
N ALA A 72 -11.47 19.42 4.56
CA ALA A 72 -11.24 18.54 5.69
C ALA A 72 -9.76 18.13 5.65
N LYS A 73 -9.00 18.60 6.64
CA LYS A 73 -7.58 18.28 6.77
C LYS A 73 -7.48 16.75 6.80
N PRO A 74 -6.60 16.13 5.99
CA PRO A 74 -6.44 14.68 6.03
C PRO A 74 -6.07 14.28 7.47
N PRO A 75 -6.64 13.18 7.98
CA PRO A 75 -6.35 12.72 9.33
C PRO A 75 -4.85 12.54 9.49
N LYS A 76 -4.33 12.87 10.68
CA LYS A 76 -2.94 12.59 10.99
C LYS A 76 -2.86 11.16 11.52
N GLU A 77 -1.86 10.43 11.06
CA GLU A 77 -1.61 9.04 11.42
C GLU A 77 -0.32 8.93 12.24
N ILE A 78 -0.37 8.11 13.28
CA ILE A 78 0.79 7.72 14.08
C ILE A 78 0.91 6.21 14.00
N GLU A 79 2.04 5.72 13.48
CA GLU A 79 2.38 4.30 13.47
C GLU A 79 3.17 3.94 14.74
N ARG A 80 2.87 2.77 15.31
CA ARG A 80 3.74 2.10 16.29
C ARG A 80 4.20 0.75 15.77
N LYS A 81 5.42 0.38 16.13
CA LYS A 81 6.12 -0.81 15.60
C LYS A 81 6.73 -1.64 16.70
N PHE A 82 6.52 -2.95 16.63
CA PHE A 82 6.88 -3.88 17.69
C PHE A 82 7.58 -5.11 17.13
N ILE A 83 8.55 -5.64 17.88
CA ILE A 83 9.04 -7.01 17.69
C ILE A 83 8.11 -7.96 18.42
N ILE A 84 7.69 -9.00 17.71
CA ILE A 84 6.69 -9.95 18.17
C ILE A 84 7.24 -11.36 18.02
N ASP A 85 6.99 -12.22 19.00
CA ASP A 85 7.05 -13.66 18.81
C ASP A 85 5.61 -14.19 18.61
N PRO A 86 5.21 -14.53 17.37
CA PRO A 86 3.85 -14.99 17.10
C PRO A 86 3.57 -16.39 17.66
N THR A 87 4.60 -17.08 18.16
CA THR A 87 4.47 -18.40 18.80
C THR A 87 4.34 -18.32 20.32
N SER A 88 4.55 -17.13 20.91
CA SER A 88 4.44 -16.96 22.36
C SER A 88 3.01 -17.21 22.86
N ASP A 89 2.89 -17.87 24.01
CA ASP A 89 1.58 -18.20 24.60
C ASP A 89 0.70 -16.97 24.81
N THR A 90 1.30 -15.84 25.18
CA THR A 90 0.60 -14.56 25.37
C THR A 90 0.03 -14.04 24.05
N PHE A 91 0.82 -14.05 22.97
CA PHE A 91 0.35 -13.62 21.66
C PHE A 91 -0.77 -14.52 21.15
N VAL A 92 -0.58 -15.84 21.20
CA VAL A 92 -1.58 -16.81 20.74
C VAL A 92 -2.90 -16.65 21.50
N ARG A 93 -2.83 -16.48 22.83
CA ARG A 93 -4.04 -16.32 23.66
C ARG A 93 -4.74 -14.98 23.42
N GLU A 94 -4.01 -13.88 23.40
CA GLU A 94 -4.60 -12.53 23.41
C GLU A 94 -4.91 -11.98 22.02
N VAL A 95 -4.09 -12.33 21.03
CA VAL A 95 -4.19 -11.80 19.67
C VAL A 95 -4.89 -12.79 18.74
N LEU A 96 -4.47 -14.06 18.73
CA LEU A 96 -5.08 -15.05 17.85
C LEU A 96 -6.38 -15.62 18.42
N ALA A 97 -6.55 -15.62 19.74
CA ALA A 97 -7.76 -16.03 20.45
C ALA A 97 -8.30 -17.40 20.00
N GLY A 98 -7.39 -18.38 19.81
CA GLY A 98 -7.71 -19.74 19.40
C GLY A 98 -7.81 -19.97 17.88
N LYS A 99 -7.56 -18.94 17.06
CA LYS A 99 -7.43 -19.06 15.60
C LYS A 99 -5.98 -19.35 15.19
N SER A 100 -5.81 -19.83 13.97
CA SER A 100 -4.53 -19.86 13.27
C SER A 100 -4.27 -18.53 12.57
N LEU A 101 -3.00 -18.22 12.25
CA LEU A 101 -2.65 -17.05 11.44
C LEU A 101 -3.31 -17.10 10.05
N ASP A 102 -3.42 -18.27 9.46
CA ASP A 102 -4.01 -18.45 8.12
C ASP A 102 -5.54 -18.20 8.09
N ASP A 103 -6.17 -18.04 9.25
CA ASP A 103 -7.59 -17.64 9.35
C ASP A 103 -7.78 -16.12 9.18
N PHE A 104 -6.69 -15.35 9.10
CA PHE A 104 -6.71 -13.90 8.89
C PHE A 104 -6.34 -13.55 7.46
N ASP A 105 -6.85 -12.42 6.98
CA ASP A 105 -6.48 -11.87 5.67
C ASP A 105 -4.98 -11.61 5.64
N HIS A 106 -4.33 -12.06 4.57
CA HIS A 106 -2.89 -11.93 4.44
C HIS A 106 -2.45 -11.79 3.00
N THR A 107 -1.30 -11.14 2.81
CA THR A 107 -0.71 -10.92 1.49
C THR A 107 0.79 -11.16 1.54
N THR A 108 1.31 -11.92 0.57
CA THR A 108 2.75 -12.02 0.36
C THR A 108 3.24 -10.74 -0.31
N LEU A 109 4.17 -10.05 0.33
CA LEU A 109 4.77 -8.82 -0.17
C LEU A 109 6.21 -9.10 -0.57
N ARG A 110 6.56 -8.72 -1.80
CA ARG A 110 7.95 -8.67 -2.25
C ARG A 110 8.24 -7.27 -2.70
N GLN A 111 9.37 -6.75 -2.31
CA GLN A 111 9.81 -5.42 -2.72
C GLN A 111 11.32 -5.36 -2.82
N GLY A 112 11.78 -4.50 -3.70
CA GLY A 112 13.19 -4.30 -3.93
C GLY A 112 13.47 -2.88 -4.39
N TYR A 113 14.60 -2.36 -3.93
CA TYR A 113 15.06 -1.04 -4.32
C TYR A 113 15.90 -1.13 -5.59
N LEU A 114 15.54 -0.33 -6.59
CA LEU A 114 16.32 -0.15 -7.82
C LEU A 114 17.39 0.92 -7.64
N ALA A 115 17.08 1.94 -6.84
CA ALA A 115 18.02 3.00 -6.49
C ALA A 115 17.74 3.51 -5.06
N ILE A 116 18.81 3.78 -4.34
CA ILE A 116 18.81 4.53 -3.07
C ILE A 116 19.93 5.54 -3.19
N ARG A 117 19.62 6.83 -3.13
CA ARG A 117 20.60 7.91 -3.31
C ARG A 117 20.83 8.66 -2.00
N ASP A 118 21.97 9.34 -1.92
CA ASP A 118 22.39 10.10 -0.73
C ASP A 118 21.53 11.34 -0.47
N ASP A 119 20.92 11.89 -1.52
CA ASP A 119 19.95 13.00 -1.43
C ASP A 119 18.59 12.58 -0.82
N GLY A 120 18.44 11.29 -0.49
CA GLY A 120 17.23 10.72 0.08
C GLY A 120 16.23 10.21 -0.95
N SER A 121 16.48 10.38 -2.25
CA SER A 121 15.64 9.79 -3.28
C SER A 121 15.76 8.27 -3.32
N GLU A 122 14.65 7.62 -3.64
CA GLU A 122 14.58 6.16 -3.76
C GLU A 122 13.63 5.73 -4.86
N GLU A 123 14.01 4.65 -5.54
CA GLU A 123 13.21 3.97 -6.55
C GLU A 123 12.97 2.54 -6.06
N ARG A 124 11.70 2.16 -5.95
CA ARG A 124 11.30 0.86 -5.38
C ARG A 124 10.24 0.22 -6.25
N ILE A 125 10.39 -1.08 -6.49
CA ILE A 125 9.32 -1.92 -7.04
C ILE A 125 8.76 -2.80 -5.94
N ARG A 126 7.45 -3.05 -5.96
CA ARG A 126 6.77 -3.92 -5.00
C ARG A 126 5.68 -4.75 -5.70
N SER A 127 5.47 -5.97 -5.21
CA SER A 127 4.34 -6.83 -5.57
C SER A 127 3.51 -7.17 -4.34
N PHE A 128 2.19 -7.15 -4.51
CA PHE A 128 1.19 -7.59 -3.54
C PHE A 128 0.59 -8.90 -4.05
N GLY A 129 1.17 -10.00 -3.56
CA GLY A 129 0.99 -11.34 -4.11
C GLY A 129 1.30 -11.35 -5.61
N ASP A 130 0.36 -11.91 -6.35
CA ASP A 130 0.36 -11.97 -7.81
C ASP A 130 -0.67 -11.03 -8.44
N MET A 131 -1.31 -10.17 -7.64
CA MET A 131 -2.48 -9.39 -8.06
C MET A 131 -2.12 -7.98 -8.51
N TYR A 132 -1.19 -7.33 -7.81
CA TYR A 132 -0.83 -5.94 -8.04
C TYR A 132 0.67 -5.73 -7.93
N PHE A 133 1.20 -4.88 -8.81
CA PHE A 133 2.61 -4.50 -8.82
C PHE A 133 2.67 -2.98 -8.92
N GLU A 134 3.57 -2.38 -8.16
CA GLU A 134 3.76 -0.93 -8.13
C GLU A 134 5.23 -0.58 -8.32
N HIS A 135 5.43 0.61 -8.86
CA HIS A 135 6.69 1.31 -8.90
C HIS A 135 6.52 2.63 -8.15
N THR A 136 7.36 2.82 -7.14
CA THR A 136 7.41 4.01 -6.28
C THR A 136 8.68 4.79 -6.59
N MET A 137 8.52 6.08 -6.87
CA MET A 137 9.62 7.05 -6.91
C MET A 137 9.42 8.05 -5.78
N LYS A 138 10.45 8.23 -4.93
CA LYS A 138 10.48 9.31 -3.94
C LYS A 138 11.60 10.28 -4.31
N SER A 139 11.28 11.56 -4.44
CA SER A 139 12.28 12.61 -4.65
C SER A 139 13.00 12.99 -3.35
N GLY A 140 14.29 13.29 -3.47
CA GLY A 140 15.12 13.78 -2.37
C GLY A 140 14.99 15.29 -2.18
N GLY A 141 15.06 15.78 -0.94
CA GLY A 141 14.98 17.20 -0.60
C GLY A 141 14.24 17.50 0.71
N ASP A 142 14.50 18.68 1.29
CA ASP A 142 14.02 19.09 2.63
C ASP A 142 12.66 19.84 2.62
N LEU A 143 12.21 20.34 1.46
CA LEU A 143 11.06 21.25 1.38
C LEU A 143 9.81 20.65 0.72
N VAL A 144 9.95 19.75 -0.25
CA VAL A 144 8.84 19.00 -0.86
C VAL A 144 9.36 17.61 -1.22
N ARG A 145 8.86 16.59 -0.52
CA ARG A 145 9.07 15.19 -0.90
C ARG A 145 7.86 14.77 -1.72
N ASP A 146 8.06 14.57 -3.01
CA ASP A 146 7.05 13.97 -3.86
C ASP A 146 7.24 12.45 -3.83
N GLU A 147 6.20 11.74 -3.43
CA GLU A 147 6.09 10.29 -3.56
C GLU A 147 5.07 10.00 -4.66
N GLU A 148 5.54 9.41 -5.75
CA GLU A 148 4.70 8.99 -6.86
C GLU A 148 4.65 7.46 -6.90
N ASN A 149 3.45 6.91 -6.74
CA ASN A 149 3.17 5.49 -6.88
C ASN A 149 2.45 5.25 -8.20
N THR A 150 3.04 4.43 -9.06
CA THR A 150 2.52 4.10 -10.39
C THR A 150 2.31 2.59 -10.52
N PRO A 151 1.21 2.13 -11.15
CA PRO A 151 1.04 0.72 -11.45
C PRO A 151 2.16 0.21 -12.36
N LEU A 152 2.63 -1.01 -12.08
CA LEU A 152 3.64 -1.71 -12.88
C LEU A 152 3.02 -3.00 -13.45
N SER A 153 3.37 -3.38 -14.68
CA SER A 153 2.96 -4.69 -15.20
C SER A 153 3.76 -5.81 -14.54
N ARG A 154 3.20 -7.02 -14.51
CA ARG A 154 3.89 -8.22 -14.03
C ARG A 154 5.19 -8.47 -14.80
N GLU A 155 5.17 -8.28 -16.11
CA GLU A 155 6.32 -8.50 -16.99
C GLU A 155 7.44 -7.50 -16.69
N ASN A 156 7.09 -6.23 -16.49
CA ASN A 156 8.06 -5.20 -16.12
C ASN A 156 8.63 -5.45 -14.73
N PHE A 157 7.78 -5.84 -13.75
CA PHE A 157 8.26 -6.24 -12.43
C PHE A 157 9.25 -7.40 -12.54
N ALA A 158 8.92 -8.46 -13.30
CA ALA A 158 9.79 -9.62 -13.48
C ALA A 158 11.12 -9.26 -14.16
N ALA A 159 11.11 -8.33 -15.13
CA ALA A 159 12.32 -7.85 -15.80
C ALA A 159 13.21 -6.99 -14.88
N LEU A 160 12.60 -6.20 -13.99
CA LEU A 160 13.32 -5.31 -13.07
C LEU A 160 13.76 -6.03 -11.78
N TRP A 161 13.04 -7.07 -11.34
CA TRP A 161 13.30 -7.77 -10.08
C TRP A 161 14.76 -8.23 -9.92
N PRO A 162 15.44 -8.84 -10.91
CA PRO A 162 16.85 -9.21 -10.78
C PRO A 162 17.80 -8.06 -10.45
N ARG A 163 17.42 -6.80 -10.75
CA ARG A 163 18.24 -5.61 -10.45
C ARG A 163 18.16 -5.17 -8.98
N THR A 164 17.27 -5.74 -8.19
CA THR A 164 17.10 -5.39 -6.76
C THR A 164 17.87 -6.30 -5.82
N VAL A 165 18.66 -7.25 -6.34
CA VAL A 165 19.45 -8.19 -5.51
C VAL A 165 20.34 -7.42 -4.53
N GLY A 166 20.33 -7.85 -3.26
CA GLY A 166 21.03 -7.16 -2.17
C GLY A 166 20.25 -5.99 -1.54
N ALA A 167 19.08 -5.65 -2.07
CA ALA A 167 18.22 -4.58 -1.57
C ALA A 167 16.74 -5.00 -1.54
N ARG A 168 16.43 -6.19 -0.97
CA ARG A 168 15.08 -6.80 -0.99
C ARG A 168 14.50 -6.98 0.40
N VAL A 169 13.17 -6.91 0.46
CA VAL A 169 12.37 -7.39 1.58
C VAL A 169 11.28 -8.29 1.02
N GLU A 170 11.16 -9.47 1.59
CA GLU A 170 10.13 -10.45 1.28
C GLU A 170 9.46 -10.82 2.61
N LYS A 171 8.13 -10.72 2.68
CA LYS A 171 7.37 -10.96 3.92
C LYS A 171 5.93 -11.40 3.62
N THR A 172 5.27 -12.04 4.57
CA THR A 172 3.81 -12.19 4.58
C THR A 172 3.24 -11.24 5.61
N ARG A 173 2.34 -10.34 5.20
CA ARG A 173 1.63 -9.42 6.09
C ARG A 173 0.26 -9.99 6.39
N TYR A 174 -0.02 -10.25 7.66
CA TYR A 174 -1.33 -10.64 8.18
C TYR A 174 -2.04 -9.42 8.76
N GLN A 175 -3.33 -9.28 8.49
CA GLN A 175 -4.18 -8.22 9.03
C GLN A 175 -5.04 -8.79 10.14
N ILE A 176 -4.65 -8.53 11.39
CA ILE A 176 -5.27 -9.12 12.57
C ILE A 176 -6.07 -8.06 13.32
N PRO A 177 -7.41 -8.12 13.35
CA PRO A 177 -8.22 -7.24 14.17
C PRO A 177 -7.90 -7.44 15.66
N TYR A 178 -7.48 -6.38 16.35
CA TYR A 178 -7.08 -6.45 17.75
C TYR A 178 -7.43 -5.14 18.47
N GLN A 179 -8.23 -5.21 19.53
CA GLN A 179 -8.60 -4.06 20.38
C GLN A 179 -9.08 -2.80 19.62
N GLY A 180 -9.85 -2.99 18.53
CA GLY A 180 -10.41 -1.89 17.73
C GLY A 180 -9.44 -1.28 16.72
N VAL A 181 -8.23 -1.80 16.59
CA VAL A 181 -7.26 -1.48 15.53
C VAL A 181 -6.93 -2.73 14.71
N VAL A 182 -6.20 -2.56 13.62
CA VAL A 182 -5.62 -3.66 12.85
C VAL A 182 -4.14 -3.76 13.20
N LEU A 183 -3.74 -4.93 13.71
CA LEU A 183 -2.34 -5.29 13.84
C LEU A 183 -1.88 -5.89 12.51
N GLU A 184 -1.00 -5.19 11.83
CA GLU A 184 -0.31 -5.71 10.65
C GLU A 184 0.92 -6.50 11.10
N LEU A 185 0.78 -7.82 11.17
CA LEU A 185 1.88 -8.73 11.52
C LEU A 185 2.64 -9.11 10.25
N ASP A 186 3.87 -8.63 10.15
CA ASP A 186 4.84 -9.03 9.12
C ASP A 186 5.70 -10.19 9.59
N ILE A 187 5.62 -11.31 8.87
CA ILE A 187 6.56 -12.43 8.99
C ILE A 187 7.53 -12.34 7.82
N TYR A 188 8.79 -12.01 8.11
CA TYR A 188 9.82 -11.82 7.09
C TYR A 188 10.39 -13.16 6.62
N HIS A 189 10.81 -13.18 5.35
CA HIS A 189 11.35 -14.34 4.63
C HIS A 189 12.77 -14.07 4.12
N GLY A 190 13.39 -15.09 3.54
CA GLY A 190 14.70 -14.97 2.91
C GLY A 190 15.79 -14.55 3.90
N GLN A 191 16.49 -13.45 3.60
CA GLN A 191 17.59 -12.96 4.45
C GLN A 191 17.13 -12.44 5.83
N LEU A 192 15.84 -12.12 5.96
CA LEU A 192 15.26 -11.63 7.21
C LEU A 192 14.37 -12.70 7.88
N ALA A 193 14.48 -13.97 7.45
CA ALA A 193 13.73 -15.07 8.04
C ALA A 193 13.94 -15.16 9.56
N GLY A 194 12.85 -15.23 10.31
CA GLY A 194 12.84 -15.21 11.77
C GLY A 194 12.53 -13.84 12.38
N LEU A 195 12.59 -12.76 11.60
CA LEU A 195 12.08 -11.45 12.04
C LEU A 195 10.56 -11.41 11.90
N CYS A 196 9.86 -11.09 12.99
CA CYS A 196 8.43 -10.81 13.00
C CYS A 196 8.19 -9.41 13.58
N VAL A 197 7.46 -8.58 12.85
CA VAL A 197 7.20 -7.18 13.22
C VAL A 197 5.70 -6.93 13.19
N GLY A 198 5.15 -6.36 14.26
CA GLY A 198 3.79 -5.84 14.26
C GLY A 198 3.77 -4.34 14.07
N GLU A 199 2.93 -3.87 13.17
CA GLU A 199 2.65 -2.45 12.96
C GLU A 199 1.18 -2.17 13.31
N VAL A 200 0.94 -1.04 13.97
CA VAL A 200 -0.41 -0.55 14.26
C VAL A 200 -0.45 0.93 13.92
N GLU A 201 -1.42 1.32 13.10
CA GLU A 201 -1.66 2.71 12.74
C GLU A 201 -2.81 3.28 13.57
N PHE A 202 -2.61 4.48 14.11
CA PHE A 202 -3.60 5.22 14.89
C PHE A 202 -3.92 6.50 14.14
N SER A 203 -5.17 6.64 13.69
CA SER A 203 -5.68 7.84 13.04
C SER A 203 -6.47 8.70 14.03
N GLY A 204 -6.48 10.01 13.78
CA GLY A 204 -7.27 10.97 14.54
C GLY A 204 -7.56 12.21 13.71
N GLU A 205 -8.57 12.99 14.15
CA GLU A 205 -8.93 14.27 13.52
C GLU A 205 -7.74 15.23 13.47
N ASP A 206 -6.84 15.14 14.45
CA ASP A 206 -5.56 15.82 14.48
C ASP A 206 -4.45 14.94 15.11
N GLU A 207 -3.24 15.50 15.19
CA GLU A 207 -2.08 14.81 15.76
C GLU A 207 -2.27 14.46 17.24
N THR A 208 -2.94 15.33 17.97
CA THR A 208 -3.13 15.19 19.42
C THR A 208 -4.05 14.01 19.70
N ALA A 209 -5.15 13.90 18.94
CA ALA A 209 -6.08 12.80 19.00
C ALA A 209 -5.41 11.47 18.61
N ALA A 210 -4.70 11.44 17.48
CA ALA A 210 -3.95 10.24 17.05
C ALA A 210 -2.92 9.80 18.10
N ARG A 211 -2.22 10.76 18.73
CA ARG A 211 -1.23 10.49 19.77
C ARG A 211 -1.89 9.94 21.03
N ALA A 212 -3.03 10.51 21.43
CA ALA A 212 -3.79 10.03 22.57
C ALA A 212 -4.23 8.58 22.36
N ALA A 213 -4.73 8.22 21.17
CA ALA A 213 -5.08 6.86 20.81
C ALA A 213 -3.87 5.91 20.88
N ALA A 214 -2.74 6.29 20.27
CA ALA A 214 -1.50 5.51 20.28
C ALA A 214 -0.94 5.28 21.70
N ASN A 215 -1.08 6.27 22.59
CA ASN A 215 -0.68 6.18 23.99
C ASN A 215 -1.64 5.29 24.80
N ALA A 216 -2.95 5.40 24.55
CA ALA A 216 -3.97 4.60 25.22
C ALA A 216 -3.86 3.10 24.89
N PHE A 217 -3.34 2.75 23.71
CA PHE A 217 -3.03 1.38 23.34
C PHE A 217 -2.01 0.72 24.28
N GLY A 218 -1.14 1.51 24.93
CA GLY A 218 -0.11 1.01 25.84
C GLY A 218 0.89 0.08 25.14
N THR A 219 1.65 -0.69 25.91
CA THR A 219 2.54 -1.73 25.35
C THR A 219 2.00 -3.09 25.76
N PRO A 220 1.38 -3.85 24.85
CA PRO A 220 0.83 -5.17 25.15
C PRO A 220 1.89 -6.15 25.66
N ALA A 221 1.48 -7.13 26.47
CA ALA A 221 2.39 -8.09 27.12
C ALA A 221 3.10 -9.05 26.15
N TRP A 222 2.58 -9.21 24.93
CA TRP A 222 3.20 -10.01 23.87
C TRP A 222 4.29 -9.27 23.09
N VAL A 223 4.46 -7.95 23.32
CA VAL A 223 5.53 -7.16 22.68
C VAL A 223 6.87 -7.52 23.32
N GLN A 224 7.84 -7.91 22.49
CA GLN A 224 9.22 -8.11 22.96
C GLN A 224 9.97 -6.78 23.05
N HIS A 225 9.89 -5.97 21.99
CA HIS A 225 10.54 -4.66 21.92
C HIS A 225 9.67 -3.65 21.16
N ASP A 226 9.59 -2.42 21.67
CA ASP A 226 9.07 -1.28 20.90
C ASP A 226 10.20 -0.71 20.04
N VAL A 227 10.03 -0.77 18.72
CA VAL A 227 11.00 -0.33 17.72
C VAL A 227 10.47 0.83 16.88
N THR A 228 9.43 1.52 17.36
CA THR A 228 8.75 2.62 16.65
C THR A 228 9.74 3.70 16.18
N THR A 229 10.73 4.03 17.01
CA THR A 229 11.73 5.06 16.71
C THR A 229 13.07 4.49 16.24
N ASP A 230 13.22 3.16 16.20
CA ASP A 230 14.47 2.53 15.83
C ASP A 230 14.67 2.52 14.31
N GLY A 231 15.59 3.36 13.86
CA GLY A 231 15.94 3.51 12.45
C GLY A 231 16.38 2.21 11.77
N ARG A 232 16.86 1.22 12.52
CA ARG A 232 17.31 -0.09 11.98
C ARG A 232 16.16 -0.91 11.41
N PHE A 233 14.96 -0.74 11.95
CA PHE A 233 13.74 -1.42 11.49
C PHE A 233 12.97 -0.64 10.41
N LYS A 234 13.53 0.47 9.93
CA LYS A 234 12.99 1.13 8.74
C LYS A 234 13.13 0.21 7.54
N ASN A 235 12.09 0.13 6.73
CA ASN A 235 11.99 -0.74 5.57
C ASN A 235 13.22 -0.69 4.63
N LYS A 236 13.72 0.51 4.32
CA LYS A 236 14.94 0.69 3.52
C LYS A 236 16.19 0.08 4.17
N ARG A 237 16.32 0.21 5.49
CA ARG A 237 17.44 -0.34 6.26
C ARG A 237 17.37 -1.86 6.29
N LEU A 238 16.19 -2.43 6.51
CA LEU A 238 15.97 -3.88 6.42
C LEU A 238 16.29 -4.42 5.01
N ALA A 239 15.93 -3.68 3.96
CA ALA A 239 16.19 -4.12 2.59
C ALA A 239 17.69 -4.18 2.26
N THR A 240 18.45 -3.18 2.70
CA THR A 240 19.88 -3.01 2.36
C THR A 240 20.84 -3.66 3.35
N ASN A 241 20.35 -4.07 4.52
CA ASN A 241 21.14 -4.78 5.51
C ASN A 241 20.67 -6.23 5.60
N SER A 242 21.53 -7.17 5.20
CA SER A 242 21.21 -8.60 5.18
C SER A 242 21.21 -9.27 6.56
N THR A 243 21.12 -8.49 7.65
CA THR A 243 21.19 -8.99 9.02
C THR A 243 20.05 -8.43 9.85
N ILE A 244 19.36 -9.31 10.58
CA ILE A 244 18.33 -8.91 11.54
C ILE A 244 19.00 -8.06 12.64
N PRO A 245 18.49 -6.85 12.93
CA PRO A 245 19.02 -6.05 14.03
C PRO A 245 18.90 -6.80 15.36
N VAL A 246 20.03 -6.98 16.05
CA VAL A 246 20.07 -7.61 17.36
C VAL A 246 19.80 -6.59 18.47
N PHE A 247 19.12 -7.04 19.52
CA PHE A 247 19.04 -6.34 20.80
C PHE A 247 20.14 -6.90 21.70
N TYR A 248 21.01 -6.02 22.19
CA TYR A 248 21.92 -6.38 23.27
C TYR A 248 21.21 -6.11 24.58
N GLU A 249 21.13 -7.10 25.46
CA GLU A 249 20.74 -6.86 26.86
C GLU A 249 21.76 -5.88 27.47
N GLN A 250 21.25 -4.83 28.14
CA GLN A 250 22.06 -3.89 28.92
C GLN A 250 22.14 -4.35 30.37
#